data_AF-Q6R8F4-F1
#
_entry.id   AF-Q6R8F4-F1
#
_cell.length_a   1.000
_cell.length_b   1.000
_cell.length_c   1.000
_cell.angle_alpha   90.00
_cell.angle_beta   90.00
_cell.angle_gamma   90.00
#
_symmetry.space_group_name_H-M   'P 1'
#
loop_
_entity.id
_entity.type
_entity.pdbx_description
1 polymer ?
#
loop_
_entity_poly.entity_id
_entity_poly.type
_entity_poly.pdbx_seq_one_letter_code
_entity_poly.pdbx_strand_id
1 'polypeptide(L)'
;MVLSKQMNMTYLMDGSVNGHNFTVEGEGDGKPYEGHQCLKLRITKGEPLPFAFDILTAAFCYGNRCFVNYPAEIADYFKQAFPEGLTWERSMTFEDGGFAAVSADLSLKNGNWFVHQSKFVGVNFPADGPVMQKKTVGWEPSTEKMIVRDGTLEGDVTMYLKLEGGGNYRCDYRTIYKAKKDVKMPKSHFVEHTLVRNNIKKDAKGNTIELIEDASARY
;
A
#
# COMPACT_ATOMS: atom_id res chain seq x y z
N MET A 1 -9.65 11.51 -18.80
CA MET A 1 -8.87 10.42 -19.41
C MET A 1 -9.39 9.10 -18.88
N VAL A 2 -9.37 8.03 -19.68
CA VAL A 2 -9.68 6.66 -19.23
C VAL A 2 -8.36 5.90 -19.16
N LEU A 3 -8.10 5.22 -18.04
CA LEU A 3 -6.90 4.39 -17.88
C LEU A 3 -7.01 3.13 -18.75
N SER A 4 -5.88 2.56 -19.15
CA SER A 4 -5.84 1.29 -19.89
C SER A 4 -6.36 0.13 -19.03
N LYS A 5 -6.87 -0.93 -19.69
CA LYS A 5 -7.27 -2.17 -19.02
C LYS A 5 -6.10 -2.90 -18.34
N GLN A 6 -4.89 -2.67 -18.84
CA GLN A 6 -3.66 -3.13 -18.22
C GLN A 6 -2.68 -1.96 -18.10
N MET A 7 -2.08 -1.83 -16.93
CA MET A 7 -1.17 -0.74 -16.57
C MET A 7 0.10 -1.34 -15.97
N ASN A 8 1.25 -0.77 -16.32
CA ASN A 8 2.50 -1.05 -15.66
C ASN A 8 2.72 -0.05 -14.52
N MET A 9 3.66 -0.35 -13.63
CA MET A 9 4.01 0.56 -12.54
C MET A 9 5.45 0.40 -12.06
N THR A 10 6.02 1.50 -11.57
CA THR A 10 7.30 1.53 -10.85
C THR A 10 7.08 2.07 -9.46
N TYR A 11 7.77 1.46 -8.49
CA TYR A 11 7.76 1.81 -7.08
C TYR A 11 9.14 2.26 -6.64
N LEU A 12 9.19 3.36 -5.90
CA LEU A 12 10.36 3.78 -5.14
C LEU A 12 9.91 4.20 -3.74
N MET A 13 10.57 3.65 -2.73
CA MET A 13 10.38 4.03 -1.34
C MET A 13 11.73 4.23 -0.68
N ASP A 14 11.93 5.41 -0.10
CA ASP A 14 12.98 5.61 0.90
C ASP A 14 12.34 5.53 2.29
N GLY A 15 13.03 4.94 3.25
CA GLY A 15 12.47 4.86 4.59
C GLY A 15 13.46 4.66 5.70
N SER A 16 12.94 4.74 6.92
CA SER A 16 13.64 4.46 8.15
C SER A 16 12.71 3.74 9.11
N VAL A 17 13.17 2.66 9.74
CA VAL A 17 12.44 1.96 10.82
C VAL A 17 13.37 1.85 12.02
N ASN A 18 12.95 2.40 13.16
CA ASN A 18 13.74 2.47 14.38
C ASN A 18 15.19 2.98 14.13
N GLY A 19 15.33 3.96 13.24
CA GLY A 19 16.62 4.57 12.88
C GLY A 19 17.41 3.83 11.79
N HIS A 20 16.97 2.65 11.34
CA HIS A 20 17.60 1.93 10.23
C HIS A 20 17.08 2.41 8.88
N ASN A 21 17.93 3.06 8.09
CA ASN A 21 17.56 3.58 6.77
C ASN A 21 17.62 2.51 5.67
N PHE A 22 16.68 2.57 4.74
CA PHE A 22 16.59 1.64 3.61
C PHE A 22 15.99 2.30 2.36
N THR A 23 16.19 1.67 1.21
CA THR A 23 15.51 2.00 -0.04
C THR A 23 14.93 0.72 -0.65
N VAL A 24 13.68 0.78 -1.09
CA VAL A 24 12.99 -0.28 -1.84
C VAL A 24 12.64 0.23 -3.23
N GLU A 25 13.02 -0.55 -4.24
CA GLU A 25 12.61 -0.34 -5.62
C GLU A 25 11.73 -1.49 -6.07
N GLY A 26 10.83 -1.22 -7.01
CA GLY A 26 9.99 -2.27 -7.56
C GLY A 26 9.35 -1.93 -8.88
N GLU A 27 8.87 -2.97 -9.54
CA GLU A 27 8.10 -2.90 -10.76
C GLU A 27 6.92 -3.86 -10.66
N GLY A 28 5.84 -3.53 -11.33
CA GLY A 28 4.65 -4.36 -11.35
C GLY A 28 3.76 -4.06 -12.54
N ASP A 29 2.69 -4.83 -12.61
CA ASP A 29 1.61 -4.60 -13.55
C ASP A 29 0.29 -5.06 -12.93
N GLY A 30 -0.81 -4.65 -13.56
CA GLY A 30 -2.12 -5.02 -13.06
C GLY A 30 -3.22 -4.59 -13.99
N LYS A 31 -4.44 -4.90 -13.56
CA LYS A 31 -5.67 -4.65 -14.29
C LYS A 31 -6.56 -3.73 -13.45
N PRO A 32 -6.52 -2.40 -13.68
CA PRO A 32 -7.15 -1.41 -12.80
C PRO A 32 -8.64 -1.63 -12.54
N TYR A 33 -9.36 -2.13 -13.55
CA TYR A 33 -10.81 -2.34 -13.49
C TYR A 33 -11.21 -3.76 -13.05
N GLU A 34 -10.26 -4.71 -13.00
CA GLU A 34 -10.51 -6.05 -12.42
C GLU A 34 -10.10 -6.09 -10.95
N GLY A 35 -9.44 -5.04 -10.45
CA GLY A 35 -9.05 -4.95 -9.05
C GLY A 35 -7.82 -5.79 -8.71
N HIS A 36 -6.96 -6.07 -9.68
CA HIS A 36 -5.82 -6.99 -9.51
C HIS A 36 -4.49 -6.30 -9.81
N GLN A 37 -3.49 -6.53 -8.99
CA GLN A 37 -2.10 -6.16 -9.27
C GLN A 37 -1.08 -7.17 -8.74
N CYS A 38 0.05 -7.25 -9.44
CA CYS A 38 1.22 -8.01 -9.04
C CYS A 38 2.45 -7.11 -9.10
N LEU A 39 3.33 -7.23 -8.11
CA LEU A 39 4.52 -6.41 -8.03
C LEU A 39 5.72 -7.18 -7.46
N LYS A 40 6.91 -6.78 -7.89
CA LYS A 40 8.19 -7.34 -7.50
C LYS A 40 9.03 -6.23 -6.88
N LEU A 41 9.43 -6.41 -5.62
CA LEU A 41 10.19 -5.45 -4.83
C LEU A 41 11.59 -5.98 -4.54
N ARG A 42 12.53 -5.05 -4.40
CA ARG A 42 13.91 -5.29 -3.99
C ARG A 42 14.35 -4.22 -3.04
N ILE A 43 15.14 -4.62 -2.05
CA ILE A 43 15.81 -3.66 -1.18
C ILE A 43 17.13 -3.31 -1.87
N THR A 44 17.29 -2.05 -2.28
CA THR A 44 18.49 -1.58 -2.99
C THR A 44 19.49 -0.89 -2.06
N LYS A 45 19.06 -0.50 -0.86
CA LYS A 45 19.91 0.03 0.21
C LYS A 45 19.40 -0.41 1.58
N GLY A 46 20.32 -0.62 2.53
CA GLY A 46 19.98 -0.95 3.92
C GLY A 46 19.74 -2.43 4.18
N GLU A 47 20.23 -3.34 3.33
CA GLU A 47 20.19 -4.78 3.65
C GLU A 47 21.26 -5.17 4.70
N PRO A 48 20.99 -6.20 5.54
CA PRO A 48 19.68 -6.83 5.73
C PRO A 48 18.74 -5.93 6.54
N LEU A 49 17.44 -5.98 6.25
CA LEU A 49 16.46 -5.26 7.07
C LEU A 49 16.35 -5.91 8.47
N PRO A 50 16.51 -5.13 9.56
CA PRO A 50 16.43 -5.64 10.93
C PRO A 50 14.99 -5.73 11.46
N PHE A 51 14.00 -5.72 10.56
CA PHE A 51 12.57 -5.72 10.90
C PHE A 51 11.76 -6.49 9.85
N ALA A 52 10.52 -6.81 10.18
CA ALA A 52 9.59 -7.51 9.31
C ALA A 52 9.21 -6.69 8.07
N PHE A 53 9.45 -7.22 6.87
CA PHE A 53 9.08 -6.55 5.62
C PHE A 53 7.57 -6.29 5.49
N ASP A 54 6.74 -7.07 6.18
CA ASP A 54 5.27 -6.99 6.07
C ASP A 54 4.71 -5.60 6.38
N ILE A 55 5.36 -4.84 7.26
CA ILE A 55 4.91 -3.48 7.63
C ILE A 55 5.01 -2.49 6.45
N LEU A 56 5.81 -2.79 5.43
CA LEU A 56 5.98 -1.96 4.24
C LEU A 56 4.97 -2.30 3.13
N THR A 57 4.47 -3.54 3.11
CA THR A 57 3.73 -4.10 1.97
C THR A 57 2.48 -3.31 1.59
N ALA A 58 1.73 -2.84 2.59
CA ALA A 58 0.51 -2.06 2.38
C ALA A 58 0.77 -0.66 1.79
N ALA A 59 1.99 -0.12 1.90
CA ALA A 59 2.33 1.13 1.25
C ALA A 59 2.59 0.97 -0.27
N PHE A 60 2.90 -0.24 -0.75
CA PHE A 60 3.03 -0.52 -2.19
C PHE A 60 1.68 -0.91 -2.81
N CYS A 61 0.99 -1.92 -2.25
CA CYS A 61 -0.30 -2.40 -2.77
C CYS A 61 -1.45 -1.44 -2.43
N TYR A 62 -1.87 -1.38 -1.16
CA TYR A 62 -2.96 -0.49 -0.71
C TYR A 62 -2.62 1.00 -0.96
N GLY A 63 -1.36 1.32 -1.22
CA GLY A 63 -0.89 2.64 -1.63
C GLY A 63 -1.20 3.01 -3.09
N ASN A 64 -1.64 2.08 -3.93
CA ASN A 64 -2.10 2.36 -5.28
C ASN A 64 -3.52 1.87 -5.53
N ARG A 65 -4.49 2.68 -5.10
CA ARG A 65 -5.92 2.40 -5.24
C ARG A 65 -6.48 2.51 -6.66
N CYS A 66 -5.64 2.73 -7.67
CA CYS A 66 -6.06 2.61 -9.05
C CYS A 66 -6.43 1.16 -9.42
N PHE A 67 -5.86 0.17 -8.72
CA PHE A 67 -6.13 -1.26 -8.90
C PHE A 67 -7.24 -1.78 -7.99
N VAL A 68 -8.34 -1.03 -7.88
CA VAL A 68 -9.55 -1.45 -7.18
C VAL A 68 -10.69 -1.60 -8.19
N ASN A 69 -11.39 -2.71 -8.17
CA ASN A 69 -12.61 -2.87 -8.96
C ASN A 69 -13.75 -2.04 -8.36
N TYR A 70 -14.12 -0.94 -9.02
CA TYR A 70 -15.23 -0.08 -8.61
C TYR A 70 -16.50 -0.42 -9.41
N PRO A 71 -17.64 -0.65 -8.75
CA PRO A 71 -18.92 -0.79 -9.43
C PRO A 71 -19.36 0.56 -10.01
N ALA A 72 -20.13 0.54 -11.10
CA ALA A 72 -20.43 1.73 -11.91
C ALA A 72 -21.15 2.84 -11.13
N GLU A 73 -21.88 2.49 -10.08
CA GLU A 73 -22.63 3.38 -9.22
C GLU A 73 -21.79 4.10 -8.15
N ILE A 74 -20.53 3.70 -7.94
CA ILE A 74 -19.59 4.39 -7.04
C ILE A 74 -18.60 5.19 -7.89
N ALA A 75 -18.48 6.49 -7.62
CA ALA A 75 -17.51 7.33 -8.30
C ALA A 75 -16.08 6.92 -7.90
N ASP A 76 -15.30 6.41 -8.86
CA ASP A 76 -13.93 5.98 -8.61
C ASP A 76 -13.00 7.20 -8.44
N TYR A 77 -12.79 7.62 -7.19
CA TYR A 77 -11.97 8.79 -6.85
C TYR A 77 -10.54 8.67 -7.41
N PHE A 78 -9.97 7.47 -7.37
CA PHE A 78 -8.56 7.23 -7.66
C PHE A 78 -8.28 7.26 -9.15
N LYS A 79 -9.08 6.57 -9.96
CA LYS A 79 -8.90 6.57 -11.42
C LYS A 79 -9.21 7.94 -12.03
N GLN A 80 -10.16 8.68 -11.48
CA GLN A 80 -10.49 10.05 -11.92
C GLN A 80 -9.34 11.03 -11.74
N ALA A 81 -8.46 10.81 -10.75
CA ALA A 81 -7.36 11.72 -10.44
C ALA A 81 -6.32 11.86 -11.58
N PHE A 82 -6.31 10.94 -12.55
CA PHE A 82 -5.34 10.92 -13.64
C PHE A 82 -5.79 11.70 -14.88
N PRO A 83 -4.85 12.27 -15.67
CA PRO A 83 -3.39 12.05 -15.64
C PRO A 83 -2.60 12.78 -14.53
N GLU A 84 -3.19 13.77 -13.87
CA GLU A 84 -2.50 14.62 -12.87
C GLU A 84 -2.00 13.82 -11.67
N GLY A 85 -2.76 12.80 -11.27
CA GLY A 85 -2.44 11.87 -10.19
C GLY A 85 -2.99 12.31 -8.84
N LEU A 86 -2.48 11.70 -7.78
CA LEU A 86 -2.89 11.99 -6.41
C LEU A 86 -1.72 11.87 -5.44
N THR A 87 -1.86 12.43 -4.25
CA THR A 87 -1.02 12.14 -3.10
C THR A 87 -1.83 11.44 -2.03
N TRP A 88 -1.16 10.74 -1.12
CA TRP A 88 -1.79 10.26 0.10
C TRP A 88 -0.81 10.23 1.26
N GLU A 89 -1.36 10.33 2.46
CA GLU A 89 -0.64 10.20 3.71
C GLU A 89 -1.34 9.15 4.57
N ARG A 90 -0.56 8.28 5.22
CA ARG A 90 -1.07 7.21 6.08
C ARG A 90 -0.36 7.21 7.42
N SER A 91 -1.12 7.06 8.49
CA SER A 91 -0.62 6.66 9.81
C SER A 91 -1.01 5.23 10.12
N MET A 92 -0.12 4.48 10.76
CA MET A 92 -0.26 3.08 11.15
C MET A 92 0.08 2.98 12.63
N THR A 93 -0.91 2.72 13.48
CA THR A 93 -0.74 2.63 14.94
C THR A 93 -0.87 1.19 15.39
N PHE A 94 0.20 0.61 15.91
CA PHE A 94 0.24 -0.78 16.32
C PHE A 94 -0.09 -0.94 17.80
N GLU A 95 -0.63 -2.09 18.19
CA GLU A 95 -1.15 -2.32 19.55
C GLU A 95 -0.09 -2.29 20.66
N ASP A 96 1.19 -2.46 20.32
CA ASP A 96 2.32 -2.42 21.26
C ASP A 96 3.02 -1.05 21.34
N GLY A 97 2.43 -0.02 20.73
CA GLY A 97 2.96 1.34 20.70
C GLY A 97 3.89 1.64 19.52
N GLY A 98 4.19 0.65 18.67
CA GLY A 98 4.83 0.88 17.39
C GLY A 98 4.00 1.83 16.52
N PHE A 99 4.67 2.70 15.78
CA PHE A 99 4.01 3.67 14.91
C PHE A 99 4.75 3.77 13.57
N ALA A 100 3.99 3.87 12.49
CA ALA A 100 4.54 4.25 11.20
C ALA A 100 3.72 5.34 10.51
N ALA A 101 4.41 6.19 9.75
CA ALA A 101 3.83 7.17 8.86
C ALA A 101 4.40 7.02 7.46
N VAL A 102 3.54 7.22 6.46
CA VAL A 102 3.92 7.11 5.05
C VAL A 102 3.30 8.26 4.27
N SER A 103 4.08 8.89 3.40
CA SER A 103 3.59 9.85 2.42
C SER A 103 3.94 9.36 1.02
N ALA A 104 3.01 9.45 0.08
CA ALA A 104 3.26 9.05 -1.30
C ALA A 104 2.70 10.02 -2.34
N ASP A 105 3.38 10.05 -3.48
CA ASP A 105 2.95 10.69 -4.71
C ASP A 105 2.73 9.62 -5.78
N LEU A 106 1.55 9.66 -6.40
CA LEU A 106 1.24 8.88 -7.59
C LEU A 106 1.10 9.81 -8.79
N SER A 107 1.76 9.41 -9.88
CA SER A 107 1.71 10.09 -11.16
C SER A 107 1.65 9.08 -12.31
N LEU A 108 1.43 9.59 -13.52
CA LEU A 108 1.29 8.77 -14.73
C LEU A 108 2.30 9.21 -15.79
N LYS A 109 3.15 8.28 -16.20
CA LYS A 109 4.11 8.44 -17.28
C LYS A 109 3.59 7.76 -18.55
N ASN A 110 3.73 8.42 -19.68
CA ASN A 110 3.41 7.90 -21.02
C ASN A 110 1.98 7.32 -21.16
N GLY A 111 1.04 7.74 -20.30
CA GLY A 111 -0.38 7.35 -20.34
C GLY A 111 -0.71 5.92 -19.87
N ASN A 112 0.26 5.03 -19.69
CA ASN A 112 0.04 3.63 -19.30
C ASN A 112 0.98 3.10 -18.21
N TRP A 113 1.75 3.99 -17.57
CA TRP A 113 2.76 3.63 -16.58
C TRP A 113 2.61 4.45 -15.31
N PHE A 114 2.12 3.85 -14.23
CA PHE A 114 2.06 4.52 -12.93
C PHE A 114 3.46 4.66 -12.32
N VAL A 115 3.69 5.78 -11.66
CA VAL A 115 4.91 6.01 -10.87
C VAL A 115 4.49 6.30 -9.45
N HIS A 116 4.95 5.47 -8.51
CA HIS A 116 4.70 5.61 -7.09
C HIS A 116 6.00 5.93 -6.36
N GLN A 117 6.06 7.11 -5.76
CA GLN A 117 7.17 7.55 -4.95
C GLN A 117 6.69 7.76 -3.52
N SER A 118 7.37 7.16 -2.55
CA SER A 118 6.94 7.22 -1.16
C SER A 118 8.09 7.39 -0.18
N LYS A 119 7.76 7.89 1.00
CA LYS A 119 8.65 7.93 2.17
C LYS A 119 8.00 7.23 3.34
N PHE A 120 8.73 6.36 4.02
CA PHE A 120 8.25 5.58 5.16
C PHE A 120 9.06 5.89 6.41
N VAL A 121 8.39 6.19 7.53
CA VAL A 121 9.05 6.37 8.83
C VAL A 121 8.33 5.51 9.86
N GLY A 122 9.04 4.52 10.40
CA GLY A 122 8.59 3.67 11.51
C GLY A 122 9.41 3.93 12.77
N VAL A 123 8.75 4.05 13.91
CA VAL A 123 9.38 4.34 15.21
C VAL A 123 8.71 3.56 16.33
N ASN A 124 9.40 3.46 17.46
CA ASN A 124 8.89 2.88 18.70
C ASN A 124 8.47 1.41 18.62
N PHE A 125 8.91 0.65 17.60
CA PHE A 125 8.70 -0.80 17.60
C PHE A 125 9.53 -1.45 18.71
N PRO A 126 8.94 -2.24 19.62
CA PRO A 126 9.69 -2.92 20.67
C PRO A 126 10.75 -3.85 20.08
N ALA A 127 11.95 -3.87 20.67
CA ALA A 127 13.06 -4.66 20.16
C ALA A 127 12.78 -6.18 20.19
N ASP A 128 12.01 -6.64 21.17
CA ASP A 128 11.51 -8.00 21.34
C ASP A 128 10.12 -8.23 20.70
N GLY A 129 9.52 -7.18 20.13
CA GLY A 129 8.23 -7.22 19.46
C GLY A 129 8.25 -7.98 18.13
N PRO A 130 7.07 -8.39 17.63
CA PRO A 130 6.98 -9.27 16.46
C PRO A 130 7.58 -8.65 15.19
N VAL A 131 7.53 -7.33 15.05
CA VAL A 131 8.12 -6.60 13.91
C VAL A 131 9.64 -6.70 13.94
N MET A 132 10.29 -6.34 15.05
CA MET A 132 11.76 -6.34 15.15
C MET A 132 12.33 -7.77 15.20
N GLN A 133 11.56 -8.72 15.70
CA GLN A 133 11.91 -10.14 15.70
C GLN A 133 11.56 -10.86 14.40
N LYS A 134 10.97 -10.17 13.41
CA LYS A 134 10.58 -10.72 12.09
C LYS A 134 9.64 -11.93 12.18
N LYS A 135 8.73 -11.94 13.15
CA LYS A 135 7.80 -13.06 13.42
C LYS A 135 6.44 -12.90 12.74
N THR A 136 6.39 -12.24 11.60
CA THR A 136 5.15 -11.89 10.89
C THR A 136 5.07 -12.63 9.56
N VAL A 137 3.86 -13.06 9.20
CA VAL A 137 3.62 -13.92 8.03
C VAL A 137 2.58 -13.34 7.06
N GLY A 138 2.51 -12.01 6.99
CA GLY A 138 1.61 -11.25 6.12
C GLY A 138 0.29 -10.87 6.78
N TRP A 139 -0.50 -10.08 6.06
CA TRP A 139 -1.75 -9.49 6.56
C TRP A 139 -2.95 -10.43 6.41
N GLU A 140 -3.95 -10.27 7.26
CA GLU A 140 -5.30 -10.76 6.99
C GLU A 140 -5.98 -9.93 5.90
N PRO A 141 -6.97 -10.50 5.18
CA PRO A 141 -7.91 -9.71 4.39
C PRO A 141 -8.59 -8.66 5.26
N SER A 142 -8.86 -7.49 4.68
CA SER A 142 -9.41 -6.37 5.44
C SER A 142 -10.44 -5.58 4.63
N THR A 143 -11.17 -4.70 5.32
CA THR A 143 -12.13 -3.79 4.72
C THR A 143 -11.85 -2.38 5.19
N GLU A 144 -11.50 -1.48 4.27
CA GLU A 144 -11.31 -0.06 4.56
C GLU A 144 -12.62 0.71 4.38
N LYS A 145 -12.95 1.51 5.38
CA LYS A 145 -14.09 2.41 5.33
C LYS A 145 -13.67 3.70 4.64
N MET A 146 -14.31 4.02 3.52
CA MET A 146 -14.06 5.24 2.76
C MET A 146 -15.13 6.30 3.06
N ILE A 147 -14.69 7.49 3.48
CA ILE A 147 -15.54 8.62 3.86
C ILE A 147 -14.98 9.92 3.28
N VAL A 148 -15.86 10.79 2.80
CA VAL A 148 -15.47 12.15 2.38
C VAL A 148 -15.38 13.04 3.60
N ARG A 149 -14.25 13.73 3.79
CA ARG A 149 -14.06 14.73 4.83
C ARG A 149 -13.29 15.92 4.28
N ASP A 150 -13.82 17.13 4.47
CA ASP A 150 -13.17 18.40 4.11
C ASP A 150 -12.62 18.45 2.67
N GLY A 151 -13.35 17.88 1.72
CA GLY A 151 -12.97 17.84 0.29
C GLY A 151 -11.93 16.77 -0.06
N THR A 152 -11.50 15.95 0.89
CA THR A 152 -10.62 14.79 0.69
C THR A 152 -11.38 13.47 0.87
N LEU A 153 -10.79 12.38 0.39
CA LEU A 153 -11.27 11.03 0.68
C LEU A 153 -10.39 10.45 1.80
N GLU A 154 -11.01 10.04 2.90
CA GLU A 154 -10.35 9.39 4.02
C GLU A 154 -10.69 7.89 4.05
N GLY A 155 -9.70 7.08 4.38
CA GLY A 155 -9.80 5.64 4.57
C GLY A 155 -9.39 5.25 5.98
N ASP A 156 -10.27 4.53 6.69
CA ASP A 156 -9.98 3.97 8.01
C ASP A 156 -10.08 2.44 7.95
N VAL A 157 -9.07 1.74 8.46
CA VAL A 157 -9.09 0.26 8.53
C VAL A 157 -8.36 -0.25 9.77
N THR A 158 -8.98 -1.19 10.47
CA THR A 158 -8.29 -2.02 11.46
C THR A 158 -7.70 -3.24 10.76
N MET A 159 -6.38 -3.29 10.71
CA MET A 159 -5.58 -4.34 10.09
C MET A 159 -5.10 -5.34 11.14
N TYR A 160 -4.89 -6.58 10.71
CA TYR A 160 -4.36 -7.65 11.55
C TYR A 160 -3.21 -8.34 10.83
N LEU A 161 -2.01 -8.23 11.38
CA LEU A 161 -0.81 -8.90 10.87
C LEU A 161 -0.70 -10.28 11.50
N LYS A 162 -0.61 -11.34 10.69
CA LYS A 162 -0.51 -12.71 11.20
C LYS A 162 0.86 -12.96 11.80
N LEU A 163 0.89 -13.70 12.91
CA LEU A 163 2.11 -14.06 13.62
C LEU A 163 2.53 -15.51 13.40
N GLU A 164 3.83 -15.76 13.40
CA GLU A 164 4.38 -17.11 13.49
C GLU A 164 3.89 -17.79 14.78
N GLY A 165 3.42 -19.03 14.68
CA GLY A 165 2.85 -19.76 15.82
C GLY A 165 1.37 -19.43 16.10
N GLY A 166 0.75 -18.54 15.31
CA GLY A 166 -0.67 -18.19 15.43
C GLY A 166 -0.91 -16.89 16.18
N GLY A 167 -2.14 -16.38 16.06
CA GLY A 167 -2.53 -15.07 16.58
C GLY A 167 -2.27 -13.92 15.59
N ASN A 168 -2.69 -12.73 15.99
CA ASN A 168 -2.61 -11.53 15.17
C ASN A 168 -2.04 -10.37 15.97
N TYR A 169 -1.37 -9.48 15.24
CA TYR A 169 -0.85 -8.22 15.73
C TYR A 169 -1.65 -7.09 15.08
N ARG A 170 -2.43 -6.39 15.89
CA ARG A 170 -3.38 -5.36 15.44
C ARG A 170 -2.64 -4.07 15.06
N CYS A 171 -3.09 -3.46 13.97
CA CYS A 171 -2.67 -2.14 13.55
C CYS A 171 -3.85 -1.33 13.01
N ASP A 172 -4.08 -0.12 13.51
CA ASP A 172 -5.10 0.78 12.99
C ASP A 172 -4.48 1.74 11.97
N TYR A 173 -5.01 1.72 10.75
CA TYR A 173 -4.62 2.63 9.67
C TYR A 173 -5.62 3.75 9.53
N ARG A 174 -5.09 4.94 9.28
CA ARG A 174 -5.84 6.08 8.76
C ARG A 174 -5.10 6.64 7.56
N THR A 175 -5.80 6.81 6.45
CA THR A 175 -5.25 7.32 5.19
C THR A 175 -6.05 8.54 4.74
N ILE A 176 -5.35 9.59 4.29
CA ILE A 176 -5.96 10.74 3.62
C ILE A 176 -5.49 10.72 2.17
N TYR A 177 -6.42 10.69 1.24
CA TYR A 177 -6.18 10.71 -0.21
C TYR A 177 -6.56 12.07 -0.79
N LYS A 178 -5.68 12.61 -1.63
CA LYS A 178 -5.85 13.93 -2.27
C LYS A 178 -5.51 13.89 -3.75
N ALA A 179 -6.54 13.91 -4.60
CA ALA A 179 -6.40 14.11 -6.03
C ALA A 179 -5.76 15.47 -6.33
N LYS A 180 -4.89 15.52 -7.34
CA LYS A 180 -4.21 16.76 -7.78
C LYS A 180 -5.10 17.64 -8.67
N LYS A 181 -6.38 17.29 -8.80
CA LYS A 181 -7.41 18.00 -9.55
C LYS A 181 -8.79 17.73 -8.96
N ASP A 182 -9.78 18.49 -9.40
CA ASP A 182 -11.17 18.27 -9.03
C ASP A 182 -11.70 16.95 -9.60
N VAL A 183 -12.29 16.13 -8.74
CA VAL A 183 -12.89 14.85 -9.09
C VAL A 183 -14.27 14.72 -8.46
N LYS A 184 -15.13 13.88 -9.05
CA LYS A 184 -16.44 13.59 -8.45
C LYS A 184 -16.23 12.76 -7.19
N MET A 185 -16.66 13.30 -6.05
CA MET A 185 -16.57 12.62 -4.76
C MET A 185 -17.56 11.43 -4.68
N PRO A 186 -17.11 10.25 -4.22
CA PRO A 186 -18.01 9.14 -3.95
C PRO A 186 -18.86 9.40 -2.70
N LYS A 187 -19.98 8.67 -2.59
CA LYS A 187 -20.63 8.49 -1.28
C LYS A 187 -19.75 7.60 -0.40
N SER A 188 -20.06 7.56 0.89
CA SER A 188 -19.39 6.61 1.79
C SER A 188 -19.61 5.19 1.30
N HIS A 189 -18.53 4.41 1.30
CA HIS A 189 -18.48 3.05 0.77
C HIS A 189 -17.37 2.27 1.49
N PHE A 190 -17.11 1.04 1.05
CA PHE A 190 -16.05 0.18 1.55
C PHE A 190 -15.15 -0.28 0.41
N VAL A 191 -13.90 -0.57 0.74
CA VAL A 191 -13.01 -1.32 -0.15
C VAL A 191 -12.47 -2.53 0.57
N GLU A 192 -12.65 -3.70 0.00
CA GLU A 192 -12.14 -4.97 0.49
C GLU A 192 -10.83 -5.30 -0.20
N HIS A 193 -9.88 -5.87 0.53
CA HIS A 193 -8.54 -6.15 0.04
C HIS A 193 -8.00 -7.46 0.56
N THR A 194 -7.32 -8.18 -0.31
CA THR A 194 -6.48 -9.32 0.06
C THR A 194 -5.08 -9.09 -0.49
N LEU A 195 -4.09 -9.00 0.40
CA LEU A 195 -2.68 -8.86 0.05
C LEU A 195 -1.94 -10.13 0.42
N VAL A 196 -1.31 -10.76 -0.57
CA VAL A 196 -0.50 -11.96 -0.40
C VAL A 196 0.96 -11.62 -0.69
N ARG A 197 1.83 -11.90 0.28
CA ARG A 197 3.28 -11.91 0.07
C ARG A 197 3.72 -13.32 -0.30
N ASN A 198 4.19 -13.50 -1.53
CA ASN A 198 4.82 -14.74 -1.96
C ASN A 198 6.27 -14.81 -1.50
N ASN A 199 6.80 -16.03 -1.43
CA ASN A 199 8.17 -16.29 -0.99
C ASN A 199 9.21 -15.50 -1.80
N ILE A 200 10.31 -15.18 -1.13
CA ILE A 200 11.47 -14.52 -1.75
C ILE A 200 11.98 -15.41 -2.88
N LYS A 201 11.91 -14.90 -4.10
CA LYS A 201 12.54 -15.52 -5.27
C LYS A 201 13.92 -14.92 -5.44
N LYS A 202 14.94 -15.77 -5.60
CA LYS A 202 16.26 -15.31 -6.02
C LYS A 202 16.29 -15.26 -7.54
N ASP A 203 16.68 -14.13 -8.10
CA ASP A 203 16.94 -13.99 -9.53
C ASP A 203 18.31 -13.35 -9.78
N ALA A 204 18.60 -13.05 -11.05
CA ALA A 204 19.88 -12.49 -11.47
C ALA A 204 20.23 -11.14 -10.79
N LYS A 205 19.25 -10.44 -10.23
CA LYS A 205 19.40 -9.14 -9.55
C LYS A 205 19.29 -9.26 -8.02
N GLY A 206 19.30 -10.48 -7.46
CA GLY A 206 19.25 -10.73 -6.02
C GLY A 206 17.91 -11.25 -5.52
N ASN A 207 17.61 -10.98 -4.26
CA ASN A 207 16.36 -11.40 -3.62
C ASN A 207 15.21 -10.47 -4.05
N THR A 208 14.11 -11.07 -4.47
CA THR A 208 12.89 -10.37 -4.90
C THR A 208 11.74 -10.80 -4.03
N ILE A 209 10.97 -9.82 -3.55
CA ILE A 209 9.73 -10.05 -2.81
C ILE A 209 8.57 -9.81 -3.77
N GLU A 210 7.71 -10.80 -3.93
CA GLU A 210 6.54 -10.71 -4.82
C GLU A 210 5.29 -10.48 -3.98
N LEU A 211 4.52 -9.44 -4.31
CA LEU A 211 3.21 -9.17 -3.71
C LEU A 211 2.13 -9.28 -4.77
N ILE A 212 0.99 -9.82 -4.37
CA ILE A 212 -0.24 -9.86 -5.15
C ILE A 212 -1.33 -9.20 -4.31
N GLU A 213 -2.12 -8.33 -4.93
CA GLU A 213 -3.31 -7.77 -4.29
C GLU A 213 -4.52 -7.91 -5.21
N ASP A 214 -5.62 -8.33 -4.60
CA ASP A 214 -6.97 -8.21 -5.14
C ASP A 214 -7.79 -7.25 -4.28
N ALA A 215 -8.53 -6.35 -4.93
CA ALA A 215 -9.32 -5.33 -4.27
C ALA A 215 -10.63 -4.98 -4.99
N SER A 216 -11.70 -4.81 -4.24
CA SER A 216 -13.03 -4.45 -4.75
C SER A 216 -13.72 -3.43 -3.86
N ALA A 217 -14.44 -2.48 -4.48
CA ALA A 217 -15.26 -1.52 -3.77
C ALA A 217 -16.73 -1.96 -3.74
N ARG A 218 -17.45 -1.60 -2.68
CA ARG A 218 -18.89 -1.83 -2.54
C ARG A 218 -19.51 -0.81 -1.58
N TYR A 219 -20.84 -0.68 -1.60
CA TYR A 219 -21.56 0.06 -0.56
C TYR A 219 -21.58 -0.66 0.79
#